data_AF-A0A2E3L0N2-F1
#
_entry.id   AF-A0A2E3L0N2-F1
#
_cell.length_a   1.000
_cell.length_b   1.000
_cell.length_c   1.000
_cell.angle_alpha   90.00
_cell.angle_beta   90.00
_cell.angle_gamma   90.00
#
_symmetry.space_group_name_H-M   'P 1'
#
loop_
_entity.id
_entity.type
_entity.pdbx_description
1 polymer ?
#
loop_
_entity_poly.entity_id
_entity_poly.type
_entity_poly.pdbx_seq_one_letter_code
_entity_poly.pdbx_strand_id
1 'polypeptide(L)' 'MSKEAQTEARPRRVRLTFGVLFKTEGAVSEVEKWLENYCDGQWNLIVEEMDDDLIKKSLKITFELEADKRLFINEYARA' A
#
# COMPACT_ATOMS: atom_id res chain seq x y z
N MET A 1 -28.03 31.12 -16.57
CA MET A 1 -26.76 30.46 -16.92
C MET A 1 -26.32 29.63 -15.73
N SER A 2 -26.40 28.31 -15.88
CA SER A 2 -26.17 27.30 -14.83
C SER A 2 -24.70 27.26 -14.44
N LYS A 3 -24.38 27.29 -13.14
CA LYS A 3 -23.07 26.87 -12.65
C LYS A 3 -23.23 25.51 -11.98
N GLU A 4 -22.44 24.58 -12.48
CA GLU A 4 -22.52 23.15 -12.22
C GLU A 4 -22.31 22.84 -10.73
N ALA A 5 -23.16 21.96 -10.21
CA ALA A 5 -22.91 21.28 -8.95
C ALA A 5 -21.72 20.33 -9.16
N GLN A 6 -20.52 20.76 -8.78
CA GLN A 6 -19.42 19.85 -8.53
C GLN A 6 -19.74 19.08 -7.25
N THR A 7 -20.41 17.95 -7.41
CA THR A 7 -20.53 16.94 -6.35
C THR A 7 -19.14 16.33 -6.17
N GLU A 8 -18.25 16.99 -5.44
CA GLU A 8 -17.06 16.33 -4.88
C GLU A 8 -17.59 15.22 -3.96
N ALA A 9 -17.57 13.99 -4.47
CA ALA A 9 -17.78 12.81 -3.67
C ALA A 9 -16.77 12.87 -2.54
N ARG A 10 -17.23 13.16 -1.32
CA ARG A 10 -16.38 13.18 -0.12
C ARG A 10 -15.50 11.93 -0.16
N PRO A 11 -14.15 12.04 -0.05
CA PRO A 11 -13.30 10.88 -0.09
C PRO A 11 -13.82 9.91 0.97
N ARG A 12 -14.24 8.71 0.54
CA ARG A 12 -14.61 7.66 1.48
C ARG A 12 -13.42 7.54 2.42
N ARG A 13 -13.65 7.74 3.72
CA ARG A 13 -12.63 7.49 4.73
C ARG A 13 -12.45 5.98 4.80
N VAL A 14 -11.65 5.44 3.88
CA VAL A 14 -11.33 4.02 3.87
C VAL A 14 -10.46 3.74 5.07
N ARG A 15 -10.90 2.81 5.92
CA ARG A 15 -10.14 2.41 7.10
C ARG A 15 -9.12 1.37 6.67
N LEU A 16 -7.86 1.77 6.62
CA LEU A 16 -6.74 0.86 6.40
C LEU A 16 -6.36 0.21 7.74
N THR A 17 -7.04 -0.89 8.08
CA THR A 17 -6.91 -1.54 9.39
C THR A 17 -5.82 -2.61 9.44
N PHE A 18 -5.43 -3.17 8.30
CA PHE A 18 -4.57 -4.34 8.26
C PHE A 18 -3.14 -3.93 7.90
N GLY A 19 -2.26 -3.79 8.90
CA GLY A 19 -0.85 -3.44 8.68
C GLY A 19 0.07 -4.64 8.55
N VAL A 20 1.13 -4.50 7.75
CA VAL A 20 2.32 -5.36 7.72
C VAL A 20 3.58 -4.50 7.68
N LEU A 21 4.60 -4.93 8.41
CA LEU A 21 5.95 -4.37 8.29
C LEU A 21 6.75 -5.31 7.40
N PHE A 22 7.28 -4.78 6.31
CA PHE A 22 7.99 -5.52 5.28
C PHE A 22 9.38 -4.92 5.05
N LYS A 23 10.40 -5.76 4.97
CA LYS A 23 11.77 -5.32 4.71
C LYS A 23 12.19 -5.81 3.33
N THR A 24 12.75 -4.92 2.53
CA THR A 24 13.23 -5.23 1.18
C THR A 24 14.52 -4.52 0.87
N GLU A 25 15.37 -5.15 0.06
CA GLU A 25 16.52 -4.52 -0.57
C GLU A 25 16.16 -3.95 -1.96
N GLY A 26 15.02 -4.39 -2.52
CA GLY A 26 14.51 -3.99 -3.82
C GLY A 26 14.00 -2.56 -3.88
N ALA A 27 13.49 -2.20 -5.05
CA ALA A 27 12.90 -0.88 -5.27
C ALA A 27 11.48 -0.84 -4.70
N VAL A 28 11.13 0.25 -4.02
CA VAL A 28 9.76 0.45 -3.50
C VAL A 28 8.72 0.37 -4.63
N SER A 29 9.08 0.84 -5.82
CA SER A 29 8.22 0.77 -7.01
C SER A 29 7.89 -0.66 -7.47
N GLU A 30 8.70 -1.66 -7.14
CA GLU A 30 8.37 -3.06 -7.40
C GLU A 30 7.27 -3.56 -6.46
N VAL A 31 7.31 -3.12 -5.21
CA VAL A 31 6.27 -3.39 -4.21
C VAL A 31 4.97 -2.70 -4.61
N GLU A 32 5.02 -1.42 -4.99
CA GLU A 32 3.84 -0.67 -5.46
C GLU A 32 3.20 -1.32 -6.68
N LYS A 33 3.99 -1.69 -7.69
CA LYS A 33 3.47 -2.41 -8.87
C LYS A 33 2.80 -3.72 -8.51
N TRP A 34 3.34 -4.46 -7.54
CA TRP A 34 2.69 -5.69 -7.10
C TRP A 34 1.35 -5.38 -6.43
N LEU A 35 1.30 -4.39 -5.54
CA LEU A 35 0.07 -3.98 -4.85
C LEU A 35 -1.02 -3.52 -5.85
N GLU A 36 -0.64 -2.76 -6.88
CA GLU A 36 -1.56 -2.32 -7.95
C GLU A 36 -2.19 -3.47 -8.74
N ASN A 37 -1.46 -4.57 -8.94
CA ASN A 37 -1.90 -5.69 -9.78
C ASN A 37 -2.70 -6.75 -9.01
N TYR A 38 -2.51 -6.86 -7.69
CA TYR A 38 -3.02 -7.97 -6.89
C TYR A 38 -3.95 -7.57 -5.74
N CYS A 39 -4.00 -6.30 -5.33
CA CYS A 39 -4.90 -5.85 -4.27
C CYS A 39 -6.24 -5.38 -4.86
N ASP A 40 -7.34 -5.93 -4.36
CA ASP A 40 -8.69 -5.53 -4.75
C ASP A 40 -9.15 -4.27 -3.98
N GLY A 41 -8.69 -4.12 -2.73
CA GLY A 41 -9.02 -3.00 -1.86
C GLY A 41 -8.03 -1.84 -1.95
N GLN A 42 -8.30 -0.76 -1.21
CA GLN A 42 -7.32 0.31 -1.06
C GLN A 42 -6.13 -0.15 -0.20
N TRP A 43 -4.96 0.36 -0.53
CA TRP A 43 -3.73 0.15 0.22
C TRP A 43 -2.99 1.48 0.39
N ASN A 44 -2.06 1.49 1.33
CA ASN A 44 -1.12 2.59 1.52
C ASN A 44 0.24 2.01 1.90
N LEU A 45 1.30 2.62 1.39
CA LEU A 45 2.68 2.23 1.60
C LEU A 45 3.45 3.43 2.15
N ILE A 46 4.16 3.22 3.25
CA ILE A 46 5.01 4.23 3.89
C ILE A 46 6.39 3.63 4.07
N VAL A 47 7.43 4.34 3.64
CA VAL A 47 8.82 4.01 4.00
C VAL A 47 9.03 4.48 5.44
N GLU A 48 9.22 3.55 6.37
CA GLU A 48 9.49 3.89 7.79
C GLU A 48 10.97 4.12 8.05
N GLU A 49 11.85 3.33 7.41
CA GLU A 49 13.28 3.38 7.65
C GLU A 49 14.05 2.99 6.39
N MET A 50 15.22 3.59 6.19
CA MET A 50 16.22 3.15 5.24
C MET A 50 17.54 3.01 5.99
N ASP A 51 18.33 1.98 5.67
CA ASP A 51 19.68 1.86 6.21
C ASP A 51 20.61 2.95 5.66
N ASP A 52 21.76 3.12 6.31
CA ASP A 52 22.75 4.14 5.94
C ASP A 52 23.30 3.95 4.52
N ASP A 53 23.29 2.69 4.04
CA ASP A 53 23.73 2.32 2.69
C ASP A 53 22.62 2.47 1.63
N LEU A 54 21.39 2.84 2.04
CA LEU A 54 20.17 2.95 1.22
C LEU A 54 19.77 1.66 0.49
N ILE A 55 20.31 0.53 0.93
CA ILE A 55 20.05 -0.79 0.37
C ILE A 55 18.77 -1.34 0.99
N LYS A 56 18.73 -1.47 2.33
CA LYS A 56 17.59 -2.06 3.05
C LYS A 56 16.58 -0.99 3.43
N LYS A 57 15.32 -1.29 3.15
CA LYS A 57 14.18 -0.40 3.37
C LYS A 57 13.14 -1.13 4.20
N SER A 58 12.72 -0.52 5.29
CA SER A 58 11.56 -0.97 6.08
C SER A 58 10.33 -0.22 5.60
N LEU A 59 9.38 -0.97 5.05
CA LEU A 59 8.12 -0.47 4.51
C LEU A 59 6.97 -0.90 5.42
N LYS A 60 6.11 0.05 5.75
CA LYS A 60 4.82 -0.21 6.38
C LYS A 60 3.74 -0.14 5.34
N ILE A 61 3.10 -1.28 5.11
CA ILE A 61 2.01 -1.41 4.15
C ILE A 61 0.73 -1.64 4.94
N THR A 62 -0.30 -0.85 4.66
CA THR A 62 -1.61 -0.95 5.31
C THR A 62 -2.67 -1.21 4.26
N PHE A 63 -3.52 -2.20 4.49
CA PHE A 63 -4.56 -2.65 3.58
C PHE A 63 -5.94 -2.36 4.17
N GLU A 64 -6.90 -2.07 3.29
CA GLU A 64 -8.33 -2.06 3.59
C GLU A 64 -8.83 -3.47 3.89
N LEU A 65 -8.38 -4.47 3.11
CA LEU A 65 -8.85 -5.85 3.20
C LEU A 65 -7.80 -6.76 3.84
N GLU A 66 -8.25 -7.65 4.73
CA GLU A 66 -7.39 -8.69 5.32
C GLU A 66 -6.94 -9.71 4.28
N ALA A 67 -7.76 -9.95 3.24
CA ALA A 67 -7.43 -10.83 2.14
C ALA A 67 -6.18 -10.34 1.39
N ASP A 68 -6.14 -9.05 1.03
CA ASP A 68 -4.99 -8.42 0.36
C ASP A 68 -3.71 -8.54 1.20
N LYS A 69 -3.81 -8.28 2.51
CA LYS A 69 -2.69 -8.49 3.44
C LYS A 69 -2.18 -9.93 3.40
N ARG A 70 -3.08 -10.91 3.47
CA ARG A 70 -2.70 -12.34 3.46
C ARG A 70 -2.08 -12.73 2.13
N LEU A 71 -2.62 -12.25 1.02
CA LEU A 71 -2.06 -12.46 -0.31
C LEU A 71 -0.65 -11.89 -0.40
N PHE A 72 -0.45 -10.65 0.05
CA PHE A 72 0.88 -10.02 0.10
C PHE A 72 1.88 -10.85 0.91
N ILE A 73 1.49 -11.30 2.11
CA ILE A 73 2.37 -12.09 2.97
C ILE A 73 2.72 -13.44 2.32
N ASN A 74 1.76 -14.10 1.69
CA ASN A 74 1.94 -15.44 1.17
C ASN A 74 2.67 -15.49 -0.17
N GLU A 75 2.37 -14.54 -1.07
CA GLU A 75 2.83 -14.57 -2.46
C GLU A 75 4.02 -13.64 -2.71
N TYR A 76 4.14 -12.54 -1.96
CA TYR A 76 5.23 -11.55 -2.17
C TYR A 76 6.26 -11.58 -1.05
N ALA A 77 5.84 -11.40 0.21
CA ALA A 77 6.78 -11.22 1.33
C ALA A 77 7.49 -12.52 1.77
N ARG A 78 7.05 -13.68 1.28
CA ARG A 78 7.66 -14.99 1.53
C ARG A 78 8.76 -15.36 0.53
N ALA A 79 8.82 -14.68 -0.62
CA ALA A 79 9.81 -14.92 -1.67
C ALA A 79 11.17 -14.29 -1.29
#